data_AF-A0A934F586-F1
#
_entry.id   AF-A0A934F586-F1
#
_cell.length_a   1.000
_cell.length_b   1.000
_cell.length_c   1.000
_cell.angle_alpha   90.00
_cell.angle_beta   90.00
_cell.angle_gamma   90.00
#
_symmetry.space_group_name_H-M   'P 1'
#
loop_
_entity.id
_entity.type
_entity.pdbx_description
1 polymer ?
#
loop_
_entity_poly.entity_id
_entity_poly.type
_entity_poly.pdbx_seq_one_letter_code
_entity_poly.pdbx_strand_id
1 'polypeptide(L)'
;MRSHPLRRFSRLALIAAGAGAILFGQGRFMGGGQVRVPEGARTAREVESRSTGTPEWENPRGFRGETFTFARLRYDRAPRPPGSRRGGWTTDLPDADLNLSYRLQQLTSLRVDPDARLIRATDPDLSDYPFLFAAAPGAMGLTGDERAALRRYLLNGGFLLMTDFWGEADWAY
;
A
#
# COMPACT_ATOMS: atom_id res chain seq x y z
N MET A 1 1.99 -42.80 57.82
CA MET A 1 0.81 -42.39 57.04
C MET A 1 0.72 -40.87 57.00
N ARG A 2 1.22 -40.24 55.93
CA ARG A 2 1.05 -38.79 55.68
C ARG A 2 0.49 -38.65 54.27
N SER A 3 -0.69 -38.05 54.20
CA SER A 3 -1.50 -37.84 53.00
C SER A 3 -0.97 -36.65 52.18
N HIS A 4 -0.91 -36.82 50.86
CA HIS A 4 -0.76 -35.74 49.90
C HIS A 4 -2.10 -35.03 49.65
N PRO A 5 -2.09 -33.71 49.39
CA PRO A 5 -3.10 -33.11 48.52
C PRO A 5 -2.47 -32.53 47.24
N LEU A 6 -2.69 -33.27 46.16
CA LEU A 6 -3.23 -32.83 44.85
C LEU A 6 -3.03 -31.36 44.42
N ARG A 7 -2.08 -31.19 43.51
CA ARG A 7 -2.22 -30.60 42.15
C ARG A 7 -3.51 -29.78 41.91
N ARG A 8 -3.45 -28.45 42.04
CA ARG A 8 -4.38 -27.50 41.39
C ARG A 8 -3.72 -26.14 41.10
N PHE A 9 -2.73 -26.07 40.21
CA PHE A 9 -2.27 -24.78 39.67
C PHE A 9 -1.69 -24.97 38.26
N SER A 10 -2.55 -25.13 37.27
CA SER A 10 -2.11 -25.14 35.85
C SER A 10 -3.26 -24.91 34.88
N ARG A 11 -4.02 -23.82 35.05
CA ARG A 11 -4.93 -23.30 33.99
C ARG A 11 -4.96 -21.78 33.81
N LEU A 12 -4.32 -20.98 34.67
CA LEU A 12 -4.33 -19.51 34.55
C LEU A 12 -3.15 -18.91 33.75
N ALA A 13 -2.08 -19.65 33.52
CA ALA A 13 -0.90 -19.13 32.81
C ALA A 13 -1.06 -19.05 31.27
N LEU A 14 -2.02 -19.78 30.68
CA LEU A 14 -2.21 -19.81 29.21
C LEU A 14 -3.03 -18.65 28.66
N ILE A 15 -3.84 -17.97 29.48
CA ILE A 15 -4.66 -16.84 29.02
C ILE A 15 -3.84 -15.54 28.98
N ALA A 16 -2.85 -15.38 29.87
CA ALA A 16 -2.00 -14.19 29.90
C ALA A 16 -1.03 -14.12 28.70
N ALA A 17 -0.53 -15.27 28.23
CA ALA A 17 0.34 -15.32 27.04
C ALA A 17 -0.43 -14.97 25.75
N GLY A 18 -1.71 -15.35 25.64
CA GLY A 18 -2.56 -15.02 24.50
C GLY A 18 -2.92 -13.53 24.43
N ALA A 19 -3.24 -12.91 25.57
CA ALA A 19 -3.57 -11.48 25.62
C ALA A 19 -2.36 -10.59 25.28
N GLY A 20 -1.14 -10.98 25.68
CA GLY A 20 0.08 -10.27 25.32
C GLY A 20 0.33 -10.26 23.81
N ALA A 21 0.16 -11.39 23.13
CA ALA A 21 0.35 -11.47 21.67
C ALA A 21 -0.69 -10.64 20.88
N ILE A 22 -1.94 -10.57 21.37
CA ILE A 22 -3.02 -9.78 20.75
C ILE A 22 -2.75 -8.27 20.92
N LEU A 23 -2.22 -7.84 22.07
CA LEU A 23 -1.87 -6.43 22.31
C LEU A 23 -0.60 -6.00 21.56
N PHE A 24 0.37 -6.89 21.36
CA PHE A 24 1.54 -6.62 20.51
C PHE A 24 1.20 -6.60 19.00
N GLY A 25 0.15 -7.30 18.57
CA GLY A 25 -0.34 -7.24 17.19
C GLY A 25 -0.92 -5.89 16.79
N GLN A 26 -1.47 -5.15 17.76
CA GLN A 26 -2.03 -3.80 17.53
C GLN A 26 -0.97 -2.69 17.43
N GLY A 27 0.29 -2.97 17.76
CA GLY A 27 1.40 -2.01 17.61
C GLY A 27 1.91 -1.82 16.17
N ARG A 28 1.37 -2.56 15.19
CA ARG A 28 1.79 -2.47 13.78
C ARG A 28 1.07 -1.38 12.97
N PHE A 29 0.14 -0.66 13.59
CA PHE A 29 -0.74 0.27 12.90
C PHE A 29 -0.25 1.72 13.09
N MET A 30 0.40 2.25 12.05
CA MET A 30 0.69 3.66 11.92
C MET A 30 -0.64 4.40 11.68
N GLY A 31 -1.02 5.32 12.56
CA GLY A 31 -2.27 6.08 12.43
C GLY A 31 -2.42 6.77 11.06
N GLY A 32 -3.66 6.93 10.59
CA GLY A 32 -3.98 7.60 9.32
C GLY A 32 -4.04 6.67 8.10
N GLY A 33 -4.40 5.39 8.26
CA GLY A 33 -4.58 4.46 7.13
C GLY A 33 -3.27 3.98 6.49
N GLN A 34 -2.13 4.19 7.17
CA GLN A 34 -0.81 3.80 6.68
C GLN A 34 -0.54 2.32 6.98
N VAL A 35 0.17 1.66 6.08
CA VAL A 35 0.59 0.26 6.24
C VAL A 35 2.09 0.12 6.21
N ARG A 36 2.61 -0.92 6.88
CA ARG A 36 4.02 -1.29 6.76
C ARG A 36 4.23 -1.98 5.43
N VAL A 37 5.12 -1.45 4.61
CA VAL A 37 5.54 -2.06 3.35
C VAL A 37 6.87 -2.80 3.59
N PRO A 38 6.99 -4.08 3.21
CA PRO A 38 8.26 -4.79 3.31
C PRO A 38 9.38 -4.08 2.52
N GLU A 39 10.60 -4.16 3.02
CA GLU A 39 11.75 -3.61 2.31
C GLU A 39 11.93 -4.33 0.97
N GLY A 40 12.15 -3.57 -0.10
CA GLY A 40 12.32 -4.12 -1.44
C GLY A 40 11.03 -4.57 -2.13
N ALA A 41 9.86 -4.47 -1.49
CA ALA A 41 8.59 -4.82 -2.12
C ALA A 41 8.44 -4.09 -3.46
N ARG A 42 8.07 -4.76 -4.55
CA ARG A 42 7.88 -4.11 -5.86
C ARG A 42 6.41 -4.03 -6.28
N THR A 43 5.58 -4.90 -5.72
CA THR A 43 4.17 -5.04 -6.05
C THR A 43 3.27 -4.87 -4.84
N ALA A 44 1.99 -4.60 -5.07
CA ALA A 44 1.00 -4.53 -3.99
C ALA A 44 0.75 -5.92 -3.38
N ARG A 45 0.90 -7.01 -4.15
CA ARG A 45 0.79 -8.39 -3.67
C ARG A 45 1.79 -8.77 -2.59
N GLU A 46 2.93 -8.11 -2.56
CA GLU A 46 3.96 -8.33 -1.53
C GLU A 46 3.64 -7.62 -0.21
N VAL A 47 2.56 -6.83 -0.16
CA VAL A 47 2.10 -6.14 1.05
C VAL A 47 0.93 -6.91 1.67
N GLU A 48 0.91 -7.01 2.99
CA GLU A 48 -0.16 -7.71 3.71
C GLU A 48 -1.52 -7.02 3.50
N SER A 49 -2.48 -7.76 2.93
CA SER A 49 -3.88 -7.33 2.76
C SER A 49 -4.54 -7.11 4.12
N ARG A 50 -5.37 -6.07 4.23
CA ARG A 50 -6.20 -5.80 5.43
C ARG A 50 -7.68 -6.11 5.21
N SER A 51 -8.04 -6.59 4.02
CA SER A 51 -9.38 -7.04 3.65
C SER A 51 -9.45 -8.57 3.53
N THR A 52 -10.42 -9.08 2.77
CA THR A 52 -10.57 -10.51 2.47
C THR A 52 -9.58 -11.04 1.43
N GLY A 53 -8.64 -10.22 0.97
CA GLY A 53 -7.79 -10.48 -0.18
C GLY A 53 -8.51 -10.25 -1.52
N THR A 54 -7.72 -10.06 -2.58
CA THR A 54 -8.22 -9.95 -3.96
C THR A 54 -7.88 -11.24 -4.71
N PRO A 55 -8.79 -11.82 -5.51
CA PRO A 55 -8.49 -13.01 -6.31
C PRO A 55 -7.26 -12.81 -7.19
N GLU A 56 -6.54 -13.90 -7.47
CA GLU A 56 -5.49 -13.95 -8.48
C GLU A 56 -6.10 -14.26 -9.85
N TRP A 57 -5.47 -13.77 -10.92
CA TRP A 57 -5.84 -14.13 -12.29
C TRP A 57 -4.60 -14.19 -13.18
N GLU A 58 -4.71 -14.94 -14.27
CA GLU A 58 -3.66 -15.01 -15.28
C GLU A 58 -4.12 -14.35 -16.57
N ASN A 59 -3.25 -13.52 -17.15
CA ASN A 59 -3.45 -13.03 -18.50
C ASN A 59 -2.92 -14.05 -19.53
N PRO A 60 -3.55 -14.16 -20.72
CA PRO A 60 -3.07 -15.04 -21.77
C PRO A 60 -1.60 -14.75 -22.11
N ARG A 61 -0.83 -15.78 -22.49
CA ARG A 61 0.63 -15.67 -22.66
C ARG A 61 1.09 -14.52 -23.57
N GLY A 62 0.30 -14.19 -24.61
CA GLY A 62 0.61 -13.10 -25.53
C GLY A 62 0.52 -11.68 -24.94
N PHE A 63 -0.06 -11.51 -23.75
CA PHE A 63 -0.32 -10.20 -23.13
C PHE A 63 0.52 -9.92 -21.88
N ARG A 64 1.47 -10.79 -21.50
CA ARG A 64 2.20 -10.67 -20.22
C ARG A 64 3.05 -9.38 -20.09
N GLY A 65 3.32 -8.67 -21.18
CA GLY A 65 3.97 -7.35 -21.19
C GLY A 65 3.08 -6.21 -21.73
N GLU A 66 1.83 -6.48 -22.07
CA GLU A 66 0.91 -5.54 -22.71
C GLU A 66 -0.40 -5.42 -21.91
N THR A 67 -0.25 -5.25 -20.60
CA THR A 67 -1.38 -5.08 -19.68
C THR A 67 -1.41 -3.67 -19.13
N PHE A 68 -2.62 -3.13 -18.98
CA PHE A 68 -2.82 -2.00 -18.08
C PHE A 68 -2.30 -2.39 -16.70
N THR A 69 -1.46 -1.54 -16.11
CA THR A 69 -0.84 -1.82 -14.83
C THR A 69 -1.16 -0.66 -13.91
N PHE A 70 -1.82 -0.96 -12.78
CA PHE A 70 -1.98 0.04 -11.73
C PHE A 70 -0.62 0.29 -11.10
N ALA A 71 -0.01 1.44 -11.36
CA ALA A 71 1.28 1.81 -10.77
C ALA A 71 1.10 2.90 -9.72
N ARG A 72 1.29 2.57 -8.46
CA ARG A 72 1.23 3.49 -7.33
C ARG A 72 2.56 4.20 -7.16
N LEU A 73 2.51 5.53 -7.18
CA LEU A 73 3.65 6.39 -6.92
C LEU A 73 4.01 6.37 -5.43
N ARG A 74 5.20 5.87 -5.14
CA ARG A 74 5.91 5.98 -3.86
C ARG A 74 6.60 7.33 -3.77
N TYR A 75 6.50 7.95 -2.61
CA TYR A 75 7.16 9.21 -2.33
C TYR A 75 7.57 9.30 -0.86
N ASP A 76 8.44 10.25 -0.54
CA ASP A 76 8.80 10.53 0.84
C ASP A 76 7.78 11.45 1.50
N ARG A 77 7.80 11.50 2.82
CA ARG A 77 6.85 12.31 3.57
C ARG A 77 7.32 13.76 3.63
N ALA A 78 6.50 14.70 3.16
CA ALA A 78 6.79 16.12 3.33
C ALA A 78 6.93 16.51 4.81
N PRO A 79 7.80 17.48 5.17
CA PRO A 79 7.88 18.02 6.51
C PRO A 79 6.52 18.54 6.99
N ARG A 80 6.15 18.25 8.24
CA ARG A 80 4.84 18.63 8.77
C ARG A 80 4.82 18.81 10.29
N PRO A 81 3.87 19.61 10.83
CA PRO A 81 3.78 19.86 12.26
C PRO A 81 3.63 18.56 13.07
N PRO A 82 4.22 18.51 14.29
CA PRO A 82 4.02 17.38 15.19
C PRO A 82 2.53 17.11 15.42
N GLY A 83 2.12 15.84 15.35
CA GLY A 83 0.73 15.42 15.55
C GLY A 83 -0.16 15.41 14.30
N SER A 84 0.34 15.82 13.13
CA SER A 84 -0.41 15.70 11.87
C SER A 84 -0.72 14.22 11.56
N ARG A 85 -2.00 13.86 11.44
CA ARG A 85 -2.47 12.49 11.12
C ARG A 85 -2.87 12.31 9.64
N ARG A 86 -2.26 13.09 8.73
CA ARG A 86 -2.50 12.91 7.28
C ARG A 86 -1.98 11.55 6.83
N GLY A 87 -2.66 10.98 5.84
CA GLY A 87 -2.23 9.77 5.15
C GLY A 87 -0.92 9.97 4.40
N GLY A 88 -0.69 9.14 3.40
CA GLY A 88 0.51 9.15 2.58
C GLY A 88 0.38 8.12 1.47
N TRP A 89 1.44 7.87 0.72
CA TRP A 89 1.34 7.01 -0.47
C TRP A 89 0.84 5.59 -0.15
N THR A 90 1.00 5.10 1.07
CA THR A 90 0.48 3.78 1.50
C THR A 90 -1.01 3.78 1.88
N THR A 91 -1.72 4.91 1.80
CA THR A 91 -3.15 4.95 2.10
C THR A 91 -3.89 3.96 1.18
N ASP A 92 -4.69 3.10 1.82
CA ASP A 92 -5.49 2.02 1.24
C ASP A 92 -4.73 0.91 0.48
N LEU A 93 -3.40 0.95 0.53
CA LEU A 93 -2.55 -0.15 0.04
C LEU A 93 -2.72 -1.39 0.95
N PRO A 94 -2.70 -2.62 0.39
CA PRO A 94 -2.72 -2.97 -1.04
C PRO A 94 -4.13 -3.09 -1.62
N ASP A 95 -5.15 -3.02 -0.77
CA ASP A 95 -6.51 -3.43 -1.10
C ASP A 95 -7.12 -2.60 -2.23
N ALA A 96 -6.90 -1.27 -2.25
CA ALA A 96 -7.42 -0.41 -3.31
C ALA A 96 -6.79 -0.72 -4.69
N ASP A 97 -5.48 -0.91 -4.73
CA ASP A 97 -4.70 -1.17 -5.95
C ASP A 97 -5.16 -2.47 -6.61
N LEU A 98 -5.24 -3.53 -5.80
CA LEU A 98 -5.61 -4.85 -6.26
C LEU A 98 -7.11 -4.91 -6.62
N ASN A 99 -7.98 -4.29 -5.82
CA ASN A 99 -9.41 -4.30 -6.09
C ASN A 99 -9.74 -3.54 -7.38
N LEU A 100 -9.18 -2.35 -7.59
CA LEU A 100 -9.42 -1.61 -8.83
C LEU A 100 -8.92 -2.39 -10.04
N SER A 101 -7.73 -2.98 -9.95
CA SER A 101 -7.15 -3.80 -11.02
C SER A 101 -8.07 -4.98 -11.38
N TYR A 102 -8.56 -5.69 -10.36
CA TYR A 102 -9.50 -6.80 -10.54
C TYR A 102 -10.82 -6.35 -11.17
N ARG A 103 -11.40 -5.23 -10.70
CA ARG A 103 -12.67 -4.72 -11.25
C ARG A 103 -12.52 -4.22 -12.69
N LEU A 104 -11.40 -3.58 -13.03
CA LEU A 104 -11.13 -3.18 -14.42
C LEU A 104 -11.05 -4.40 -15.34
N GLN A 105 -10.38 -5.48 -14.92
CA GLN A 105 -10.33 -6.74 -15.67
C GLN A 105 -11.72 -7.36 -15.85
N GLN A 106 -12.59 -7.29 -14.83
CA GLN A 106 -13.93 -7.90 -14.88
C GLN A 106 -14.92 -7.09 -15.73
N LEU A 107 -14.85 -5.76 -15.67
CA LEU A 107 -15.87 -4.87 -16.21
C LEU A 107 -15.51 -4.33 -17.59
N THR A 108 -14.30 -4.56 -18.07
CA THR A 108 -13.82 -4.08 -19.36
C THR A 108 -13.13 -5.20 -20.14
N SER A 109 -12.78 -4.94 -21.40
CA SER A 109 -11.96 -5.85 -22.20
C SER A 109 -10.45 -5.64 -22.03
N LEU A 110 -10.03 -4.71 -21.16
CA LEU A 110 -8.61 -4.48 -20.88
C LEU A 110 -8.00 -5.73 -20.24
N ARG A 111 -6.74 -6.00 -20.60
CA ARG A 111 -5.90 -6.91 -19.83
C ARG A 111 -5.22 -6.11 -18.74
N VAL A 112 -5.36 -6.55 -17.50
CA VAL A 112 -4.84 -5.85 -16.33
C VAL A 112 -3.84 -6.71 -15.58
N ASP A 113 -2.71 -6.13 -15.20
CA ASP A 113 -1.69 -6.77 -14.36
C ASP A 113 -2.29 -7.14 -12.99
N PRO A 114 -2.11 -8.39 -12.51
CA PRO A 114 -2.70 -8.86 -11.26
C PRO A 114 -2.03 -8.36 -9.98
N ASP A 115 -0.87 -7.74 -10.11
CA ASP A 115 0.03 -7.52 -8.97
C ASP A 115 0.05 -6.08 -8.50
N ALA A 116 -0.21 -5.13 -9.42
CA ALA A 116 -0.03 -3.70 -9.28
C ALA A 116 1.42 -3.32 -8.89
N ARG A 117 1.94 -2.22 -9.41
CA ARG A 117 3.34 -1.82 -9.22
C ARG A 117 3.47 -0.71 -8.21
N LEU A 118 4.52 -0.78 -7.40
CA LEU A 118 4.87 0.24 -6.42
C LEU A 118 6.17 0.90 -6.87
N ILE A 119 6.08 2.10 -7.42
CA ILE A 119 7.18 2.72 -8.18
C ILE A 119 7.55 4.11 -7.68
N ARG A 120 8.83 4.48 -7.73
CA ARG A 120 9.27 5.86 -7.46
C ARG A 120 9.37 6.66 -8.76
N ALA A 121 9.30 7.98 -8.64
CA ALA A 121 9.44 8.89 -9.78
C ALA A 121 10.78 8.78 -10.52
N THR A 122 11.86 8.37 -9.86
CA THR A 122 13.20 8.19 -10.47
C THR A 122 13.49 6.74 -10.84
N ASP A 123 12.50 5.85 -10.77
CA ASP A 123 12.67 4.46 -11.17
C ASP A 123 12.93 4.39 -12.68
N PRO A 124 13.95 3.64 -13.16
CA PRO A 124 14.24 3.52 -14.58
C PRO A 124 13.07 2.95 -15.39
N ASP A 125 12.19 2.17 -14.76
CA ASP A 125 11.07 1.51 -15.42
C ASP A 125 9.81 2.40 -15.44
N LEU A 126 9.87 3.66 -14.97
CA LEU A 126 8.69 4.54 -14.86
C LEU A 126 7.94 4.72 -16.18
N SER A 127 8.67 4.82 -17.29
CA SER A 127 8.07 5.01 -18.63
C SER A 127 7.24 3.83 -19.11
N ASP A 128 7.43 2.65 -18.53
CA ASP A 128 6.69 1.44 -18.90
C ASP A 128 5.26 1.45 -18.33
N TYR A 129 4.95 2.40 -17.44
CA TYR A 129 3.66 2.55 -16.78
C TYR A 129 2.99 3.87 -17.16
N PRO A 130 2.15 3.91 -18.21
CA PRO A 130 1.52 5.15 -18.68
C PRO A 130 0.44 5.72 -17.74
N PHE A 131 0.09 4.99 -16.68
CA PHE A 131 -0.84 5.42 -15.63
C PHE A 131 -0.16 5.33 -14.26
N LEU A 132 -0.07 6.45 -13.56
CA LEU A 132 0.35 6.54 -12.16
C LEU A 132 -0.81 6.91 -11.25
N PHE A 133 -0.77 6.40 -10.03
CA PHE A 133 -1.71 6.71 -8.96
C PHE A 133 -0.98 7.24 -7.73
N ALA A 134 -1.39 8.39 -7.19
CA ALA A 134 -0.88 8.94 -5.96
C ALA A 134 -2.01 9.16 -4.95
N ALA A 135 -2.00 8.37 -3.87
CA ALA A 135 -2.86 8.61 -2.72
C ALA A 135 -2.27 9.70 -1.81
N ALA A 136 -3.16 10.45 -1.16
CA ALA A 136 -2.86 11.43 -0.12
C ALA A 136 -1.73 12.41 -0.47
N PRO A 137 -1.72 13.02 -1.67
CA PRO A 137 -0.60 13.82 -2.17
C PRO A 137 -0.31 15.06 -1.33
N GLY A 138 -1.23 15.51 -0.46
CA GLY A 138 -0.94 16.55 0.55
C GLY A 138 0.16 16.16 1.56
N ALA A 139 0.57 14.89 1.60
CA ALA A 139 1.74 14.41 2.36
C ALA A 139 2.99 14.15 1.48
N MET A 140 2.92 14.46 0.18
CA MET A 140 3.95 14.14 -0.81
C MET A 140 5.17 15.04 -0.68
N GLY A 141 6.29 14.43 -0.31
CA GLY A 141 7.64 14.98 -0.41
C GLY A 141 8.38 14.31 -1.55
N LEU A 142 8.81 15.12 -2.52
CA LEU A 142 9.64 14.68 -3.64
C LEU A 142 11.01 15.32 -3.56
N THR A 143 12.04 14.60 -4.00
CA THR A 143 13.36 15.20 -4.24
C THR A 143 13.34 16.09 -5.50
N GLY A 144 14.41 16.84 -5.74
CA GLY A 144 14.57 17.61 -6.98
C GLY A 144 14.53 16.71 -8.22
N ASP A 145 15.20 15.57 -8.15
CA ASP A 145 15.28 14.61 -9.24
C ASP A 145 13.93 13.94 -9.50
N GLU A 146 13.18 13.59 -8.45
CA GLU A 146 11.84 13.03 -8.57
C GLU A 146 10.84 14.03 -9.21
N ARG A 147 10.92 15.31 -8.84
CA ARG A 147 10.13 16.36 -9.52
C ARG A 147 10.50 16.47 -11.00
N ALA A 148 11.79 16.47 -11.31
CA ALA A 148 12.25 16.57 -12.69
C ALA A 148 11.85 15.35 -13.53
N ALA A 149 11.88 14.15 -12.93
CA ALA A 149 11.47 12.92 -13.58
C ALA A 149 9.95 12.88 -13.82
N LEU A 150 9.12 13.19 -12.81
CA LEU A 150 7.66 13.27 -12.99
C LEU A 150 7.25 14.32 -14.01
N ARG A 151 7.94 15.48 -14.03
CA ARG A 151 7.70 16.49 -15.07
C ARG A 151 7.93 15.92 -16.46
N ARG A 152 9.04 15.21 -16.69
CA ARG A 152 9.33 14.57 -17.97
C ARG A 152 8.30 13.50 -18.32
N TYR A 153 7.94 12.66 -17.35
CA TYR A 153 6.92 11.63 -17.50
C TYR A 153 5.58 12.22 -18.00
N LEU A 154 5.08 13.27 -17.33
CA LEU A 154 3.82 13.92 -17.68
C LEU A 154 3.89 14.64 -19.03
N LEU A 155 5.00 15.34 -19.31
CA LEU A 155 5.19 16.02 -20.60
C LEU A 155 5.33 15.03 -21.78
N ASN A 156 5.73 13.79 -21.50
CA ASN A 156 5.85 12.72 -22.49
C ASN A 156 4.57 11.86 -22.60
N GLY A 157 3.44 12.33 -22.07
CA GLY A 157 2.12 11.69 -22.24
C GLY A 157 1.72 10.73 -21.13
N GLY A 158 2.53 10.61 -20.07
CA GLY A 158 2.15 9.87 -18.87
C GLY A 158 0.95 10.52 -18.16
N PHE A 159 0.13 9.70 -17.50
CA PHE A 159 -1.04 10.15 -16.77
C PHE A 159 -0.86 9.94 -15.27
N LEU A 160 -1.26 10.92 -14.44
CA LEU A 160 -1.16 10.84 -12.99
C LEU A 160 -2.52 11.15 -12.35
N LEU A 161 -3.14 10.13 -11.76
CA LEU A 161 -4.32 10.29 -10.92
C LEU A 161 -3.90 10.57 -9.48
N MET A 162 -4.34 11.70 -8.93
CA MET A 162 -4.12 12.07 -7.54
C MET A 162 -5.46 12.04 -6.78
N THR A 163 -5.52 11.36 -5.63
CA THR A 163 -6.76 11.22 -4.84
C THR A 163 -6.51 11.46 -3.36
N ASP A 164 -7.59 11.45 -2.55
CA ASP A 164 -7.52 11.53 -1.08
C ASP A 164 -7.08 12.94 -0.57
N PHE A 165 -7.64 13.99 -1.17
CA PHE A 165 -7.54 15.37 -0.70
C PHE A 165 -8.70 15.70 0.25
N TRP A 166 -8.41 16.11 1.49
CA TRP A 166 -9.43 16.43 2.50
C TRP A 166 -9.34 17.90 2.92
N GLY A 167 -9.85 18.77 2.05
CA GLY A 167 -9.99 20.21 2.32
C GLY A 167 -8.81 21.06 1.86
N GLU A 168 -8.93 22.38 2.03
CA GLU A 168 -8.04 23.40 1.43
C GLU A 168 -6.56 23.19 1.72
N ALA A 169 -6.23 22.69 2.92
CA ALA A 169 -4.86 22.48 3.33
C ALA A 169 -4.14 21.35 2.53
N ASP A 170 -4.87 20.39 1.95
CA ASP A 170 -4.28 19.42 1.01
C ASP A 170 -4.18 19.98 -0.41
N TRP A 171 -5.02 20.96 -0.77
CA TRP A 171 -5.01 21.61 -2.09
C TRP A 171 -3.95 22.70 -2.24
N ALA A 172 -3.52 23.31 -1.13
CA ALA A 172 -2.63 24.47 -1.14
C ALA A 172 -1.13 24.14 -1.34
N TYR A 173 -0.78 22.90 -1.70
CA TYR A 173 0.59 22.40 -1.84
C TYR A 173 1.09 22.39 -3.28
#